data_AF-A0A1M6KTH6-F1
#
_entry.id   AF-A0A1M6KTH6-F1
#
_cell.length_a   1.000
_cell.length_b   1.000
_cell.length_c   1.000
_cell.angle_alpha   90.00
_cell.angle_beta   90.00
_cell.angle_gamma   90.00
#
_symmetry.space_group_name_H-M   'P 1'
#
loop_
_entity.id
_entity.type
_entity.pdbx_description
1 polymer ?
#
loop_
_entity_poly.entity_id
_entity_poly.type
_entity_poly.pdbx_seq_one_letter_code
_entity_poly.pdbx_strand_id
1 'polypeptide(L)'
;MLNASDSKVLVNLLSQMGTIINAIPGEVYTITDVDTLVIIHRRLTESDIKRQLSQYNDIFVKQTGAGIPDITNSMIAYVRVKVLLESGVDTFDGKVYRELFKECKNQITRINNIIRLTKTSALTAEEYQKDRIAATLKKNEAFIVCLEAEMASIEKKLDRLPKVEEEETNPIQTKEVTKIPQEKKEGFLERLEKKVNARKEKKEIGEFLRNEEKKQAKTCCEEIPYYDRNLVFTVSMVCKDIPAYTLLRRKNNIYFGLSKNVGKSNYDNSDGTLVELTKASEEFLQFMTEDLLGGEYTLNPFSEQEKEGMEMYFDFVTRCFEVHIGVTLTVREYLNFKVYYNQLVSMMFDLERQQKEDYYKALILADRYQCYMRCYGLEYTDSRDKAIEHILSECNENYISDIELILNNHIVDSGAKDDLEQLKEEIEHFHMKVEIADASVAVCEPVKVLPQVMQQEIPHEITQNNYMQIVIQLLDGKREVVDEALYAGDNIRQALFDFERKDACIKRLGFRNNGVDIFYKEEVSR
;
A
#
# COMPACT_ATOMS: atom_id res chain seq x y z
N MET A 1 25.93 -35.44 -7.47
CA MET A 1 24.85 -35.76 -6.51
C MET A 1 25.22 -35.25 -5.15
N LEU A 2 24.44 -34.29 -4.66
CA LEU A 2 24.60 -33.68 -3.36
C LEU A 2 24.36 -34.72 -2.24
N ASN A 3 25.25 -34.81 -1.26
CA ASN A 3 25.02 -35.70 -0.11
C ASN A 3 23.77 -35.24 0.65
N ALA A 4 22.90 -36.17 1.05
CA ALA A 4 21.64 -35.85 1.73
C ALA A 4 21.83 -35.03 3.02
N SER A 5 22.94 -35.24 3.73
CA SER A 5 23.33 -34.45 4.92
C SER A 5 23.66 -33.00 4.55
N ASP A 6 24.46 -32.79 3.50
CA ASP A 6 24.90 -31.46 3.08
C ASP A 6 23.73 -30.67 2.47
N SER A 7 22.81 -31.36 1.78
CA SER A 7 21.57 -30.76 1.24
C SER A 7 20.69 -30.20 2.36
N LYS A 8 20.47 -31.00 3.41
CA LYS A 8 19.67 -30.60 4.56
C LYS A 8 20.27 -29.40 5.29
N VAL A 9 21.59 -29.35 5.43
CA VAL A 9 22.28 -28.19 6.04
C VAL A 9 22.15 -26.96 5.14
N LEU A 10 22.35 -27.09 3.83
CA LEU A 10 22.17 -25.98 2.88
C LEU A 10 20.74 -25.42 2.89
N VAL A 11 19.72 -26.28 2.92
CA VAL A 11 18.31 -25.87 3.04
C VAL A 11 18.07 -25.07 4.31
N ASN A 12 18.66 -25.47 5.45
CA ASN A 12 18.55 -24.71 6.70
C ASN A 12 19.24 -23.34 6.63
N LEU A 13 20.27 -23.18 5.79
CA LEU A 13 21.01 -21.94 5.60
C LEU A 13 20.37 -20.98 4.59
N LEU A 14 19.38 -21.43 3.80
CA LEU A 14 18.70 -20.59 2.80
C LEU A 14 18.07 -19.33 3.41
N SER A 15 17.46 -19.45 4.60
CA SER A 15 16.86 -18.32 5.30
C SER A 15 17.90 -17.24 5.63
N GLN A 16 19.08 -17.64 6.09
CA GLN A 16 20.20 -16.72 6.35
C GLN A 16 20.75 -16.14 5.05
N MET A 17 20.92 -16.97 4.01
CA MET A 17 21.43 -16.50 2.73
C MET A 17 20.52 -15.42 2.11
N GLY A 18 19.21 -15.58 2.28
CA GLY A 18 18.20 -14.63 1.82
C GLY A 18 18.29 -13.23 2.45
N THR A 19 19.03 -13.06 3.55
CA THR A 19 19.28 -11.74 4.16
C THR A 19 20.14 -10.83 3.28
N ILE A 20 20.74 -11.36 2.21
CA ILE A 20 21.46 -10.59 1.19
C ILE A 20 20.62 -9.45 0.60
N ILE A 21 19.30 -9.62 0.54
CA ILE A 21 18.37 -8.57 0.10
C ILE A 21 18.46 -7.30 0.97
N ASN A 22 18.85 -7.45 2.24
CA ASN A 22 19.00 -6.37 3.22
C ASN A 22 20.43 -5.80 3.27
N ALA A 23 21.38 -6.32 2.48
CA ALA A 23 22.75 -5.79 2.46
C ALA A 23 22.77 -4.31 2.04
N ILE A 24 23.66 -3.54 2.67
CA ILE A 24 23.80 -2.11 2.44
C ILE A 24 25.05 -1.88 1.59
N PRO A 25 24.94 -1.18 0.44
CA PRO A 25 26.11 -0.89 -0.39
C PRO A 25 27.16 -0.10 0.40
N GLY A 26 28.42 -0.56 0.33
CA GLY A 26 29.54 0.04 1.06
C GLY A 26 29.75 -0.51 2.47
N GLU A 27 28.85 -1.35 2.98
CA GLU A 27 29.00 -2.04 4.27
C GLU A 27 29.42 -3.50 4.08
N VAL A 28 30.05 -4.07 5.11
CA VAL A 28 30.46 -5.48 5.12
C VAL A 28 29.24 -6.35 5.38
N TYR A 29 28.98 -7.30 4.49
CA TYR A 29 27.91 -8.27 4.65
C TYR A 29 28.40 -9.51 5.39
N THR A 30 27.68 -9.91 6.44
CA THR A 30 27.99 -11.11 7.25
C THR A 30 26.71 -11.88 7.59
N ILE A 31 26.84 -13.18 7.76
CA ILE A 31 25.78 -14.06 8.31
C ILE A 31 26.39 -14.89 9.45
N THR A 32 25.58 -15.59 10.23
CA THR A 32 26.07 -16.36 11.40
C THR A 32 26.91 -17.57 10.99
N ASP A 33 26.52 -18.26 9.91
CA ASP A 33 27.11 -19.55 9.52
C ASP A 33 27.95 -19.46 8.22
N VAL A 34 28.75 -18.39 8.08
CA VAL A 34 29.64 -18.18 6.91
C VAL A 34 30.60 -19.37 6.72
N ASP A 35 31.28 -19.79 7.80
CA ASP A 35 32.24 -20.89 7.74
C ASP A 35 31.58 -22.19 7.29
N THR A 36 30.35 -22.45 7.75
CA THR A 36 29.56 -23.61 7.34
C THR A 36 29.26 -23.59 5.85
N LEU A 37 28.84 -22.43 5.29
CA LEU A 37 28.61 -22.29 3.84
C LEU A 37 29.90 -22.51 3.03
N VAL A 38 31.02 -21.94 3.46
CA VAL A 38 32.31 -22.08 2.77
C VAL A 38 32.82 -23.52 2.83
N ILE A 39 32.65 -24.20 3.97
CA ILE A 39 33.01 -25.62 4.14
C ILE A 39 32.16 -26.50 3.22
N ILE A 40 30.83 -26.28 3.19
CA ILE A 40 29.94 -27.06 2.32
C ILE A 40 30.32 -26.82 0.86
N HIS A 41 30.52 -25.57 0.43
CA HIS A 41 30.95 -25.23 -0.92
C HIS A 41 32.20 -26.03 -1.35
N ARG A 42 33.22 -26.15 -0.47
CA ARG A 42 34.45 -26.92 -0.75
C ARG A 42 34.23 -28.42 -0.90
N ARG A 43 33.21 -28.98 -0.24
CA ARG A 43 32.88 -30.42 -0.25
C ARG A 43 32.02 -30.83 -1.45
N LEU A 44 31.34 -29.88 -2.09
CA LEU A 44 30.47 -30.18 -3.22
C LEU A 44 31.26 -30.63 -4.46
N THR A 45 30.67 -31.60 -5.18
CA THR A 45 31.11 -31.98 -6.52
C THR A 45 30.80 -30.87 -7.52
N GLU A 46 31.55 -30.80 -8.61
CA GLU A 46 31.28 -29.86 -9.71
C GLU A 46 29.83 -30.00 -10.19
N SER A 47 29.07 -28.92 -10.02
CA SER A 47 27.62 -28.84 -10.23
C SER A 47 27.22 -27.37 -10.36
N ASP A 48 25.99 -27.11 -10.83
CA ASP A 48 25.50 -25.73 -10.89
C ASP A 48 25.34 -25.16 -9.48
N ILE A 49 24.89 -25.96 -8.50
CA ILE A 49 24.83 -25.54 -7.09
C ILE A 49 26.20 -25.06 -6.61
N LYS A 50 27.27 -25.83 -6.86
CA LYS A 50 28.63 -25.45 -6.45
C LYS A 50 29.04 -24.12 -7.09
N ARG A 51 28.81 -23.96 -8.40
CA ARG A 51 29.12 -22.71 -9.12
C ARG A 51 28.36 -21.52 -8.54
N GLN A 52 27.08 -21.69 -8.20
CA GLN A 52 26.27 -20.62 -7.62
C GLN A 52 26.68 -20.31 -6.17
N LEU A 53 27.00 -21.31 -5.36
CA LEU A 53 27.54 -21.07 -4.01
C LEU A 53 28.89 -20.35 -4.06
N SER A 54 29.74 -20.63 -5.05
CA SER A 54 30.97 -19.85 -5.25
C SER A 54 30.64 -18.37 -5.50
N GLN A 55 29.73 -18.09 -6.42
CA GLN A 55 29.31 -16.72 -6.74
C GLN A 55 28.65 -16.01 -5.56
N TYR A 56 27.88 -16.73 -4.74
CA TYR A 56 27.31 -16.19 -3.51
C TYR A 56 28.40 -15.86 -2.49
N ASN A 57 29.39 -16.74 -2.31
CA ASN A 57 30.44 -16.59 -1.30
C ASN A 57 31.44 -15.46 -1.61
N ASP A 58 31.50 -14.98 -2.86
CA ASP A 58 32.39 -13.88 -3.27
C ASP A 58 32.13 -12.60 -2.46
N ILE A 59 30.91 -12.40 -1.94
CA ILE A 59 30.60 -11.24 -1.10
C ILE A 59 31.34 -11.24 0.23
N PHE A 60 31.63 -12.41 0.81
CA PHE A 60 32.31 -12.50 2.11
C PHE A 60 33.78 -12.10 2.03
N VAL A 61 34.34 -12.03 0.82
CA VAL A 61 35.70 -11.55 0.56
C VAL A 61 35.76 -10.00 0.61
N LYS A 62 34.63 -9.31 0.51
CA LYS A 62 34.54 -7.83 0.47
C LYS A 62 34.60 -7.21 1.87
N GLN A 63 35.76 -7.36 2.53
CA GLN A 63 36.00 -6.86 3.89
C GLN A 63 35.98 -5.33 4.02
N THR A 64 36.13 -4.59 2.92
CA THR A 64 36.03 -3.12 2.89
C THR A 64 34.63 -2.62 2.52
N GLY A 65 33.65 -3.52 2.43
CA GLY A 65 32.28 -3.24 2.00
C GLY A 65 31.98 -3.72 0.59
N ALA A 66 30.75 -4.20 0.39
CA ALA A 66 30.29 -4.74 -0.90
C ALA A 66 29.65 -3.65 -1.76
N GLY A 67 30.03 -3.58 -3.04
CA GLY A 67 29.37 -2.69 -4.00
C GLY A 67 28.00 -3.22 -4.44
N ILE A 68 27.19 -2.40 -5.10
CA ILE A 68 25.91 -2.82 -5.69
C ILE A 68 26.09 -4.07 -6.59
N PRO A 69 27.09 -4.15 -7.49
CA PRO A 69 27.27 -5.34 -8.34
C PRO A 69 27.58 -6.62 -7.55
N ASP A 70 28.33 -6.50 -6.45
CA ASP A 70 28.67 -7.66 -5.60
C ASP A 70 27.41 -8.20 -4.91
N ILE A 71 26.58 -7.29 -4.40
CA ILE A 71 25.31 -7.61 -3.74
C ILE A 71 24.31 -8.21 -4.73
N THR A 72 24.16 -7.63 -5.93
CA THR A 72 23.23 -8.14 -6.95
C THR A 72 23.63 -9.51 -7.47
N ASN A 73 24.92 -9.73 -7.74
CA ASN A 73 25.43 -11.05 -8.14
C ASN A 73 25.15 -12.11 -7.08
N SER A 74 25.37 -11.78 -5.81
CA SER A 74 25.09 -12.68 -4.69
C SER A 74 23.60 -12.97 -4.54
N MET A 75 22.73 -11.97 -4.76
CA MET A 75 21.27 -12.19 -4.75
C MET A 75 20.83 -13.13 -5.87
N ILE A 76 21.31 -12.95 -7.11
CA ILE A 76 20.98 -13.85 -8.23
C ILE A 76 21.51 -15.27 -7.96
N ALA A 77 22.73 -15.39 -7.43
CA ALA A 77 23.30 -16.68 -7.04
C ALA A 77 22.46 -17.37 -5.96
N TYR A 78 21.99 -16.63 -4.95
CA TYR A 78 21.08 -17.12 -3.92
C TYR A 78 19.76 -17.63 -4.52
N VAL A 79 19.11 -16.86 -5.40
CA VAL A 79 17.86 -17.27 -6.05
C VAL A 79 18.04 -18.58 -6.82
N ARG A 80 19.15 -18.73 -7.54
CA ARG A 80 19.47 -19.96 -8.26
C ARG A 80 19.75 -21.14 -7.32
N VAL A 81 20.50 -20.93 -6.22
CA VAL A 81 20.74 -21.97 -5.20
C VAL A 81 19.42 -22.42 -4.56
N LYS A 82 18.55 -21.46 -4.20
CA LYS A 82 17.24 -21.72 -3.61
C LYS A 82 16.42 -22.66 -4.50
N VAL A 83 16.28 -22.32 -5.78
CA VAL A 83 15.50 -23.11 -6.73
C VAL A 83 16.08 -24.51 -6.89
N LEU A 84 17.39 -24.64 -7.10
CA LEU A 84 18.04 -25.96 -7.25
C LEU A 84 17.80 -26.85 -6.02
N LEU A 85 17.93 -26.30 -4.81
CA LEU A 85 17.69 -27.05 -3.57
C LEU A 85 16.22 -27.42 -3.36
N GLU A 86 15.28 -26.52 -3.66
CA GLU A 86 13.84 -26.78 -3.56
C GLU A 86 13.37 -27.84 -4.57
N SER A 87 13.94 -27.85 -5.78
CA SER A 87 13.69 -28.87 -6.80
C SER A 87 14.41 -30.19 -6.52
N GLY A 88 15.30 -30.24 -5.52
CA GLY A 88 16.08 -31.44 -5.17
C GLY A 88 17.13 -31.86 -6.21
N VAL A 89 17.59 -30.93 -7.05
CA VAL A 89 18.52 -31.18 -8.17
C VAL A 89 19.81 -30.37 -8.02
N ASP A 90 20.92 -30.86 -8.56
CA ASP A 90 22.22 -30.17 -8.51
C ASP A 90 22.59 -29.41 -9.80
N THR A 91 21.79 -29.57 -10.86
CA THR A 91 21.97 -28.91 -12.18
C THR A 91 20.65 -28.43 -12.77
N PHE A 92 20.69 -27.35 -13.57
CA PHE A 92 19.50 -26.82 -14.22
C PHE A 92 19.06 -27.65 -15.43
N ASP A 93 17.78 -28.01 -15.46
CA ASP A 93 17.09 -28.57 -16.63
C ASP A 93 15.92 -27.67 -17.06
N GLY A 94 15.20 -28.05 -18.13
CA GLY A 94 14.08 -27.27 -18.64
C GLY A 94 12.95 -27.02 -17.61
N LYS A 95 12.71 -27.95 -16.68
CA LYS A 95 11.69 -27.79 -15.63
C LYS A 95 12.18 -26.82 -14.56
N VAL A 96 13.41 -26.98 -14.09
CA VAL A 96 14.03 -26.13 -13.07
C VAL A 96 14.22 -24.70 -13.59
N TYR A 97 14.49 -24.51 -14.89
CA TYR A 97 14.50 -23.17 -15.50
C TYR A 97 13.12 -22.49 -15.46
N ARG A 98 12.01 -23.22 -15.63
CA ARG A 98 10.66 -22.65 -15.48
C ARG A 98 10.37 -22.28 -14.02
N GLU A 99 10.84 -23.08 -13.07
CA GLU A 99 10.74 -22.77 -11.63
C GLU A 99 11.58 -21.53 -11.27
N LEU A 100 12.79 -21.42 -11.81
CA LEU A 100 13.64 -20.24 -11.65
C LEU A 100 12.97 -18.98 -12.20
N PHE A 101 12.33 -19.06 -13.36
CA PHE A 101 11.60 -17.92 -13.93
C PHE A 101 10.44 -17.46 -13.03
N LYS A 102 9.68 -18.40 -12.45
CA LYS A 102 8.62 -18.09 -11.49
C LYS A 102 9.19 -17.45 -10.21
N GLU A 103 10.29 -17.97 -9.69
CA GLU A 103 10.94 -17.40 -8.51
C GLU A 103 11.50 -15.99 -8.78
N CYS A 104 12.08 -15.74 -9.95
CA CYS A 104 12.50 -14.38 -10.34
C CYS A 104 11.33 -13.40 -10.32
N LYS A 105 10.15 -13.78 -10.87
CA LYS A 105 8.94 -12.94 -10.78
C LYS A 105 8.52 -12.66 -9.34
N ASN A 106 8.53 -13.67 -8.48
CA ASN A 106 8.21 -13.51 -7.06
C ASN A 106 9.18 -12.54 -6.37
N GLN A 107 10.47 -12.64 -6.66
CA GLN A 107 11.49 -11.74 -6.11
C GLN A 107 11.32 -10.31 -6.64
N ILE A 108 11.01 -10.10 -7.93
CA ILE A 108 10.69 -8.78 -8.49
C ILE A 108 9.52 -8.15 -7.74
N THR A 109 8.42 -8.88 -7.52
CA THR A 109 7.27 -8.40 -6.74
C THR A 109 7.67 -8.00 -5.32
N ARG A 110 8.45 -8.86 -4.63
CA ARG A 110 8.95 -8.56 -3.27
C ARG A 110 9.81 -7.31 -3.25
N ILE A 111 10.72 -7.15 -4.20
CA ILE A 111 11.63 -6.01 -4.28
C ILE A 111 10.86 -4.72 -4.62
N ASN A 112 9.88 -4.78 -5.51
CA ASN A 112 8.99 -3.64 -5.79
C ASN A 112 8.28 -3.15 -4.53
N ASN A 113 7.79 -4.06 -3.69
CA ASN A 113 7.17 -3.70 -2.41
C ASN A 113 8.19 -3.01 -1.47
N ILE A 114 9.42 -3.53 -1.40
CA ILE A 114 10.50 -2.90 -0.61
C ILE A 114 10.81 -1.50 -1.15
N ILE A 115 10.90 -1.31 -2.47
CA ILE A 115 11.14 0.00 -3.09
C ILE A 115 10.02 0.97 -2.72
N ARG A 116 8.75 0.56 -2.83
CA ARG A 116 7.60 1.41 -2.48
C ARG A 116 7.65 1.86 -1.02
N LEU A 117 7.89 0.92 -0.10
CA LEU A 117 8.03 1.22 1.33
C LEU A 117 9.25 2.09 1.65
N THR A 118 10.36 1.87 0.93
CA THR A 118 11.58 2.66 1.11
C THR A 118 11.37 4.10 0.63
N LYS A 119 10.68 4.31 -0.51
CA LYS A 119 10.31 5.63 -1.02
C LYS A 119 9.37 6.36 -0.05
N THR A 120 8.37 5.66 0.46
CA THR A 120 7.45 6.12 1.50
C THR A 120 8.21 6.56 2.75
N SER A 121 9.17 5.75 3.22
CA SER A 121 9.98 6.05 4.41
C SER A 121 10.93 7.23 4.19
N ALA A 122 11.40 7.43 2.95
CA ALA A 122 12.27 8.55 2.58
C ALA A 122 11.61 9.92 2.83
N LEU A 123 10.27 10.00 2.75
CA LEU A 123 9.51 11.24 2.91
C LEU A 123 9.62 11.82 4.32
N THR A 124 9.84 10.96 5.32
CA THR A 124 9.93 11.34 6.74
C THR A 124 11.35 11.19 7.29
N ALA A 125 12.31 10.80 6.45
CA ALA A 125 13.66 10.49 6.86
C ALA A 125 14.49 11.76 7.12
N GLU A 126 15.30 11.72 8.17
CA GLU A 126 16.29 12.75 8.45
C GLU A 126 17.36 12.81 7.35
N GLU A 127 18.02 13.96 7.18
CA GLU A 127 18.92 14.21 6.05
C GLU A 127 20.09 13.22 5.99
N TYR A 128 20.65 12.83 7.15
CA TYR A 128 21.71 11.82 7.21
C TYR A 128 21.25 10.40 6.81
N GLN A 129 19.95 10.11 6.88
CA GLN A 129 19.38 8.83 6.46
C GLN A 129 19.11 8.79 4.95
N LYS A 130 18.93 9.95 4.31
CA LYS A 130 18.57 10.05 2.88
C LYS A 130 19.63 9.42 1.97
N ASP A 131 20.92 9.58 2.28
CA ASP A 131 21.99 8.97 1.49
C ASP A 131 21.96 7.43 1.55
N ARG A 132 21.74 6.88 2.76
CA ARG A 132 21.59 5.43 2.96
C ARG A 132 20.33 4.89 2.29
N ILE A 133 19.22 5.63 2.36
CA ILE A 133 17.97 5.30 1.67
C ILE A 133 18.17 5.32 0.14
N ALA A 134 18.84 6.34 -0.39
CA ALA A 134 19.13 6.46 -1.81
C ALA A 134 20.04 5.33 -2.31
N ALA A 135 21.07 4.95 -1.56
CA ALA A 135 21.91 3.80 -1.86
C ALA A 135 21.11 2.48 -1.86
N THR A 136 20.21 2.32 -0.88
CA THR A 136 19.33 1.15 -0.77
C THR A 136 18.33 1.07 -1.93
N LEU A 137 17.76 2.20 -2.35
CA LEU A 137 16.87 2.28 -3.52
C LEU A 137 17.61 1.89 -4.80
N LYS A 138 18.80 2.47 -5.06
CA LYS A 138 19.62 2.13 -6.23
C LYS A 138 19.96 0.64 -6.27
N LYS A 139 20.30 0.05 -5.12
CA LYS A 139 20.54 -1.40 -5.02
C LYS A 139 19.29 -2.21 -5.36
N ASN A 140 18.13 -1.84 -4.81
CA ASN A 140 16.89 -2.57 -5.06
C ASN A 140 16.42 -2.44 -6.51
N GLU A 141 16.57 -1.27 -7.12
CA GLU A 141 16.32 -1.07 -8.56
C GLU A 141 17.29 -1.92 -9.41
N ALA A 142 18.57 -2.00 -9.01
CA ALA A 142 19.53 -2.88 -9.68
C ALA A 142 19.18 -4.37 -9.54
N PHE A 143 18.59 -4.81 -8.42
CA PHE A 143 18.09 -6.19 -8.31
C PHE A 143 17.03 -6.50 -9.36
N ILE A 144 16.07 -5.58 -9.59
CA ILE A 144 15.02 -5.77 -10.60
C ILE A 144 15.66 -5.93 -11.98
N VAL A 145 16.56 -5.02 -12.36
CA VAL A 145 17.27 -5.09 -13.65
C VAL A 145 18.02 -6.41 -13.83
N CYS A 146 18.71 -6.88 -12.78
CA CYS A 146 19.42 -8.16 -12.83
C CYS A 146 18.45 -9.37 -12.95
N LEU A 147 17.31 -9.33 -12.25
CA LEU A 147 16.31 -10.40 -12.31
C LEU A 147 15.59 -10.44 -13.66
N GLU A 148 15.28 -9.28 -14.24
CA GLU A 148 14.71 -9.17 -15.60
C GLU A 148 15.69 -9.69 -16.66
N ALA A 149 16.98 -9.33 -16.55
CA ALA A 149 18.02 -9.85 -17.43
C ALA A 149 18.17 -11.38 -17.31
N GLU A 150 18.06 -11.91 -16.08
CA GLU A 150 18.06 -13.35 -15.83
C GLU A 150 16.85 -14.04 -16.47
N MET A 151 15.66 -13.48 -16.31
CA MET A 151 14.43 -13.96 -16.95
C MET A 151 14.57 -14.01 -18.48
N ALA A 152 15.07 -12.94 -19.10
CA ALA A 152 15.32 -12.90 -20.54
C ALA A 152 16.38 -13.94 -20.97
N SER A 153 17.38 -14.22 -20.13
CA SER A 153 18.34 -15.30 -20.39
C SER A 153 17.70 -16.69 -20.27
N ILE A 154 16.74 -16.88 -19.38
CA ILE A 154 16.03 -18.16 -19.19
C ILE A 154 15.10 -18.41 -20.37
N GLU A 155 14.32 -17.41 -20.80
CA GLU A 155 13.44 -17.51 -21.98
C GLU A 155 14.24 -17.96 -23.21
N LYS A 156 15.39 -17.32 -23.49
CA LYS A 156 16.30 -17.73 -24.57
C LYS A 156 16.81 -19.16 -24.47
N LYS A 157 16.96 -19.71 -23.26
CA LYS A 157 17.39 -21.10 -23.03
C LYS A 157 16.23 -22.07 -23.21
N LEU A 158 15.02 -21.69 -22.78
CA LEU A 158 13.80 -22.47 -22.95
C LEU A 158 13.36 -22.54 -24.41
N ASP A 159 13.51 -21.46 -25.18
CA ASP A 159 13.24 -21.44 -26.63
C ASP A 159 14.17 -22.34 -27.45
N ARG A 160 15.36 -22.64 -26.92
CA ARG A 160 16.35 -23.54 -27.55
C ARG A 160 16.17 -25.01 -27.17
N LEU A 161 15.28 -25.32 -26.23
CA LEU A 161 14.88 -26.68 -25.88
C LEU A 161 13.63 -27.05 -26.70
N PRO A 162 13.52 -28.28 -27.25
CA PRO A 162 12.37 -28.65 -28.07
C PRO A 162 11.10 -28.50 -27.24
N LYS A 163 10.14 -27.71 -27.76
CA LYS A 163 8.82 -27.52 -27.17
C LYS A 163 8.15 -28.89 -27.09
N VAL A 164 7.91 -29.38 -25.87
CA VAL A 164 6.81 -30.32 -25.65
C VAL A 164 5.55 -29.52 -25.92
N GLU A 165 4.77 -29.96 -26.90
CA GLU A 165 3.55 -29.31 -27.38
C GLU A 165 2.58 -29.10 -26.20
N GLU A 166 2.44 -27.85 -25.78
CA GLU A 166 1.25 -27.37 -25.11
C GLU A 166 0.50 -26.54 -26.16
N GLU A 167 -0.70 -27.01 -26.52
CA GLU A 167 -1.59 -26.39 -27.50
C GLU A 167 -2.00 -24.98 -27.06
N GLU A 168 -1.26 -23.97 -27.53
CA GLU A 168 -1.74 -22.59 -27.52
C GLU A 168 -2.61 -22.34 -28.76
N THR A 169 -3.93 -22.36 -28.57
CA THR A 169 -4.87 -21.77 -29.51
C THR A 169 -4.70 -20.25 -29.50
N ASN A 170 -4.02 -19.74 -30.51
CA ASN A 170 -3.87 -18.31 -30.78
C ASN A 170 -5.00 -17.77 -31.70
N PRO A 171 -5.22 -16.44 -31.67
CA PRO A 171 -6.51 -15.78 -31.92
C PRO A 171 -6.83 -15.54 -33.40
N ILE A 172 -8.12 -15.48 -33.71
CA ILE A 172 -8.64 -15.15 -35.04
C ILE A 172 -8.60 -13.63 -35.25
N GLN A 173 -7.68 -13.22 -36.13
CA GLN A 173 -7.66 -11.93 -36.80
C GLN A 173 -8.86 -11.78 -37.75
N THR A 174 -9.59 -10.67 -37.65
CA THR A 174 -10.62 -10.29 -38.63
C THR A 174 -9.97 -9.54 -39.79
N LYS A 175 -10.11 -10.09 -41.00
CA LYS A 175 -9.69 -9.46 -42.27
C LYS A 175 -10.72 -8.43 -42.73
N GLU A 176 -10.25 -7.25 -43.09
CA GLU A 176 -10.87 -6.40 -44.11
C GLU A 176 -10.91 -7.14 -45.47
N VAL A 177 -11.96 -6.96 -46.27
CA VAL A 177 -11.85 -6.56 -47.70
C VAL A 177 -13.14 -5.85 -48.15
N THR A 178 -12.89 -4.73 -48.81
CA THR A 178 -13.70 -3.77 -49.58
C THR A 178 -14.61 -4.32 -50.70
N LYS A 179 -15.70 -3.59 -51.00
CA LYS A 179 -16.16 -3.28 -52.38
C LYS A 179 -16.84 -1.89 -52.47
N ILE A 180 -16.41 -1.12 -53.47
CA ILE A 180 -16.90 0.18 -54.01
C ILE A 180 -17.40 -0.13 -55.46
N PRO A 181 -18.09 0.71 -56.29
CA PRO A 181 -18.62 2.09 -56.16
C PRO A 181 -20.09 2.29 -56.60
N GLN A 182 -20.70 3.45 -56.27
CA GLN A 182 -21.53 4.18 -57.24
C GLN A 182 -21.34 5.70 -57.15
N GLU A 183 -21.33 6.33 -58.32
CA GLU A 183 -20.88 7.69 -58.62
C GLU A 183 -21.94 8.79 -58.41
N LYS A 184 -21.39 10.02 -58.25
CA LYS A 184 -21.92 11.38 -58.59
C LYS A 184 -22.88 12.06 -57.60
N LYS A 185 -22.44 13.18 -57.00
CA LYS A 185 -22.41 14.52 -57.61
C LYS A 185 -21.57 15.48 -56.74
N GLU A 186 -20.66 16.20 -57.38
CA GLU A 186 -19.81 17.23 -56.77
C GLU A 186 -20.59 18.49 -56.39
N GLY A 187 -20.18 19.12 -55.29
CA GLY A 187 -20.62 20.45 -54.88
C GLY A 187 -21.11 20.51 -53.43
N PHE A 188 -20.39 21.26 -52.58
CA PHE A 188 -20.71 21.59 -51.18
C PHE A 188 -20.51 20.52 -50.09
N LEU A 189 -20.70 19.22 -50.36
CA LEU A 189 -20.55 18.15 -49.36
C LEU A 189 -19.09 17.81 -48.97
N GLU A 190 -18.13 17.92 -49.89
CA GLU A 190 -16.70 17.62 -49.60
C GLU A 190 -16.07 18.50 -48.51
N ARG A 191 -16.51 19.75 -48.37
CA ARG A 191 -16.02 20.65 -47.30
C ARG A 191 -16.60 20.28 -45.93
N LEU A 192 -17.78 19.69 -45.90
CA LEU A 192 -18.40 19.17 -44.68
C LEU A 192 -17.81 17.80 -44.31
N GLU A 193 -17.64 16.90 -45.29
CA GLU A 193 -17.01 15.59 -45.09
C GLU A 193 -15.55 15.71 -44.66
N LYS A 194 -14.76 16.62 -45.25
CA LYS A 194 -13.40 16.92 -44.77
C LYS A 194 -13.39 17.49 -43.35
N LYS A 195 -14.38 18.29 -42.96
CA LYS A 195 -14.52 18.80 -41.58
C LYS A 195 -15.00 17.75 -40.59
N VAL A 196 -15.84 16.80 -41.03
CA VAL A 196 -16.34 15.70 -40.22
C VAL A 196 -15.26 14.63 -40.04
N ASN A 197 -14.54 14.27 -41.09
CA ASN A 197 -13.39 13.36 -41.03
C ASN A 197 -12.24 13.99 -40.24
N ALA A 198 -11.89 15.26 -40.46
CA ALA A 198 -10.90 15.94 -39.62
C ALA A 198 -11.32 16.06 -38.14
N ARG A 199 -12.63 16.07 -37.84
CA ARG A 199 -13.13 16.01 -36.45
C ARG A 199 -13.08 14.59 -35.88
N LYS A 200 -13.30 13.55 -36.69
CA LYS A 200 -13.13 12.14 -36.29
C LYS A 200 -11.66 11.81 -36.08
N GLU A 201 -10.79 12.15 -37.02
CA GLU A 201 -9.34 12.00 -36.90
C GLU A 201 -8.78 12.78 -35.70
N LYS A 202 -9.24 14.02 -35.44
CA LYS A 202 -8.86 14.75 -34.23
C LYS A 202 -9.34 14.09 -32.93
N LYS A 203 -10.52 13.45 -32.95
CA LYS A 203 -11.01 12.69 -31.80
C LYS A 203 -10.21 11.42 -31.59
N GLU A 204 -9.92 10.68 -32.66
CA GLU A 204 -9.11 9.45 -32.63
C GLU A 204 -7.67 9.73 -32.18
N ILE A 205 -7.04 10.80 -32.69
CA ILE A 205 -5.73 11.26 -32.23
C ILE A 205 -5.79 11.72 -30.77
N GLY A 206 -6.85 12.43 -30.38
CA GLY A 206 -7.05 12.85 -28.99
C GLY A 206 -7.25 11.69 -28.02
N GLU A 207 -8.01 10.67 -28.40
CA GLU A 207 -8.20 9.43 -27.64
C GLU A 207 -6.91 8.61 -27.57
N PHE A 208 -6.16 8.53 -28.68
CA PHE A 208 -4.84 7.89 -28.69
C PHE A 208 -3.86 8.58 -27.74
N LEU A 209 -3.78 9.91 -27.77
CA LEU A 209 -2.93 10.70 -26.87
C LEU A 209 -3.35 10.50 -25.41
N ARG A 210 -4.66 10.57 -25.10
CA ARG A 210 -5.17 10.27 -23.76
C ARG A 210 -4.81 8.86 -23.29
N ASN A 211 -4.88 7.86 -24.18
CA ASN A 211 -4.53 6.48 -23.86
C ASN A 211 -3.01 6.31 -23.62
N GLU A 212 -2.17 7.03 -24.36
CA GLU A 212 -0.72 7.07 -24.09
C GLU A 212 -0.40 7.79 -22.78
N GLU A 213 -1.10 8.88 -22.46
CA GLU A 213 -0.96 9.60 -21.19
C GLU A 213 -1.40 8.73 -20.00
N LYS A 214 -2.49 7.97 -20.13
CA LYS A 214 -2.93 6.97 -19.14
C LYS A 214 -1.85 5.94 -18.83
N LYS A 215 -1.07 5.50 -19.84
CA LYS A 215 0.04 4.55 -19.62
C LYS A 215 1.19 5.15 -18.81
N GLN A 216 1.29 6.49 -18.77
CA GLN A 216 2.30 7.20 -17.98
C GLN A 216 1.82 7.53 -16.56
N ALA A 217 0.54 7.31 -16.27
CA ALA A 217 -0.01 7.49 -14.94
C ALA A 217 0.72 6.60 -13.94
N LYS A 218 1.02 7.17 -12.77
CA LYS A 218 1.80 6.51 -11.72
C LYS A 218 0.94 6.04 -10.56
N THR A 219 -0.36 6.33 -10.61
CA THR A 219 -1.32 5.94 -9.60
C THR A 219 -2.49 5.16 -10.19
N CYS A 220 -3.26 4.52 -9.32
CA CYS A 220 -4.49 3.83 -9.71
C CYS A 220 -5.59 4.76 -10.27
N CYS A 221 -5.48 6.09 -10.14
CA CYS A 221 -6.47 7.05 -10.63
C CYS A 221 -6.38 7.36 -12.14
N GLU A 222 -5.27 6.98 -12.79
CA GLU A 222 -4.96 7.33 -14.19
C GLU A 222 -5.08 8.84 -14.47
N GLU A 223 -4.06 9.62 -14.07
CA GLU A 223 -4.06 11.07 -14.19
C GLU A 223 -3.75 11.56 -15.61
N ILE A 224 -4.61 12.42 -16.14
CA ILE A 224 -4.39 13.07 -17.44
C ILE A 224 -4.26 14.59 -17.23
N PRO A 225 -3.19 15.24 -17.72
CA PRO A 225 -3.07 16.70 -17.66
C PRO A 225 -4.26 17.38 -18.34
N TYR A 226 -4.82 18.41 -17.70
CA TYR A 226 -5.83 19.25 -18.33
C TYR A 226 -5.16 20.41 -19.06
N TYR A 227 -5.41 20.52 -20.36
CA TYR A 227 -4.69 21.47 -21.23
C TYR A 227 -5.40 22.81 -21.45
N ASP A 228 -6.72 22.90 -21.19
CA ASP A 228 -7.40 24.19 -21.36
C ASP A 228 -7.07 25.12 -20.20
N ARG A 229 -7.05 26.43 -20.50
CA ARG A 229 -6.75 27.48 -19.50
C ARG A 229 -7.78 27.59 -18.39
N ASN A 230 -9.04 27.19 -18.63
CA ASN A 230 -10.10 27.34 -17.66
C ASN A 230 -10.99 26.09 -17.67
N LEU A 231 -11.34 25.61 -16.47
CA LEU A 231 -12.36 24.56 -16.29
C LEU A 231 -13.60 25.19 -15.64
N VAL A 232 -14.79 24.92 -16.17
CA VAL A 232 -16.06 25.21 -15.49
C VAL A 232 -16.53 23.94 -14.80
N PHE A 233 -16.76 24.01 -13.50
CA PHE A 233 -17.16 22.86 -12.68
C PHE A 233 -18.55 23.07 -12.04
N THR A 234 -19.18 21.97 -11.62
CA THR A 234 -20.50 21.97 -10.98
C THR A 234 -20.39 21.88 -9.46
N VAL A 235 -19.41 21.14 -8.95
CA VAL A 235 -19.20 20.94 -7.51
C VAL A 235 -17.70 21.05 -7.22
N SER A 236 -17.36 21.66 -6.09
CA SER A 236 -16.00 21.72 -5.55
C SER A 236 -15.98 21.14 -4.14
N MET A 237 -15.06 20.21 -3.88
CA MET A 237 -14.88 19.55 -2.59
C MET A 237 -13.42 19.68 -2.18
N VAL A 238 -13.15 20.30 -1.03
CA VAL A 238 -11.78 20.45 -0.53
C VAL A 238 -11.25 19.07 -0.16
N CYS A 239 -9.99 18.79 -0.50
CA CYS A 239 -9.35 17.54 -0.11
C CYS A 239 -9.05 17.59 1.40
N LYS A 240 -9.54 16.61 2.16
CA LYS A 240 -9.38 16.55 3.62
C LYS A 240 -7.91 16.46 4.03
N ASP A 241 -7.16 15.55 3.42
CA ASP A 241 -5.76 15.27 3.77
C ASP A 241 -4.77 16.23 3.10
N ILE A 242 -5.22 16.94 2.06
CA ILE A 242 -4.39 17.88 1.29
C ILE A 242 -5.16 19.19 1.06
N PRO A 243 -5.39 20.02 2.10
CA PRO A 243 -6.28 21.19 2.01
C PRO A 243 -5.86 22.26 1.00
N ALA A 244 -4.60 22.25 0.57
CA ALA A 244 -4.09 23.10 -0.51
C ALA A 244 -4.66 22.73 -1.91
N TYR A 245 -5.35 21.59 -2.01
CA TYR A 245 -5.93 21.05 -3.23
C TYR A 245 -7.43 20.79 -3.08
N THR A 246 -8.13 20.79 -4.21
CA THR A 246 -9.59 20.65 -4.31
C THR A 246 -9.95 19.70 -5.45
N LEU A 247 -10.92 18.84 -5.17
CA LEU A 247 -11.57 17.99 -6.16
C LEU A 247 -12.71 18.78 -6.81
N LEU A 248 -12.73 18.80 -8.13
CA LEU A 248 -13.72 19.52 -8.94
C LEU A 248 -14.49 18.52 -9.78
N ARG A 249 -15.81 18.51 -9.68
CA ARG A 249 -16.68 17.65 -10.49
C ARG A 249 -17.23 18.45 -11.66
N ARG A 250 -17.10 17.90 -12.87
CA ARG A 250 -17.79 18.40 -14.08
C ARG A 250 -18.44 17.22 -14.78
N LYS A 251 -19.76 17.13 -14.70
CA LYS A 251 -20.53 15.95 -15.17
C LYS A 251 -20.04 14.69 -14.44
N ASN A 252 -19.51 13.72 -15.17
CA ASN A 252 -18.99 12.46 -14.64
C ASN A 252 -17.46 12.47 -14.47
N ASN A 253 -16.80 13.59 -14.77
CA ASN A 253 -15.36 13.71 -14.68
C ASN A 253 -14.97 14.41 -13.37
N ILE A 254 -13.90 13.91 -12.77
CA ILE A 254 -13.31 14.43 -11.54
C ILE A 254 -11.96 15.04 -11.92
N TYR A 255 -11.69 16.22 -11.38
CA TYR A 255 -10.45 16.94 -11.57
C TYR A 255 -9.82 17.26 -10.22
N PHE A 256 -8.50 17.31 -10.17
CA PHE A 256 -7.74 17.63 -8.97
C PHE A 256 -6.79 18.79 -9.26
N GLY A 257 -6.86 19.84 -8.46
CA GLY A 257 -6.08 21.07 -8.67
C GLY A 257 -5.92 21.90 -7.40
N LEU A 258 -5.14 22.97 -7.48
CA LEU A 258 -4.82 23.84 -6.35
C LEU A 258 -6.03 24.68 -5.92
N SER A 259 -6.35 24.68 -4.62
CA SER A 259 -7.49 25.42 -4.06
C SER A 259 -7.40 26.93 -4.31
N LYS A 260 -6.19 27.49 -4.38
CA LYS A 260 -5.96 28.91 -4.65
C LYS A 260 -6.43 29.36 -6.04
N ASN A 261 -6.57 28.42 -6.97
CA ASN A 261 -6.99 28.67 -8.35
C ASN A 261 -8.51 28.48 -8.55
N VAL A 262 -9.23 28.08 -7.50
CA VAL A 262 -10.67 27.83 -7.52
C VAL A 262 -11.42 29.16 -7.33
N GLY A 263 -12.17 29.57 -8.35
CA GLY A 263 -13.14 30.66 -8.30
C GLY A 263 -14.55 30.17 -7.91
N LYS A 264 -15.58 31.00 -8.15
CA LYS A 264 -16.98 30.67 -7.78
C LYS A 264 -17.54 29.46 -8.53
N SER A 265 -17.18 29.30 -9.80
CA SER A 265 -17.66 28.20 -10.67
C SER A 265 -16.67 27.86 -11.78
N ASN A 266 -15.44 28.37 -11.67
CA ASN A 266 -14.38 28.20 -12.64
C ASN A 266 -13.06 27.96 -11.93
N TYR A 267 -12.16 27.24 -12.58
CA TYR A 267 -10.80 27.03 -12.15
C TYR A 267 -9.86 27.66 -13.16
N ASP A 268 -8.92 28.48 -12.70
CA ASP A 268 -7.85 29.05 -13.51
C ASP A 268 -6.66 28.07 -13.61
N ASN A 269 -6.48 27.47 -14.77
CA ASN A 269 -5.42 26.51 -15.06
C ASN A 269 -4.25 27.17 -15.83
N SER A 270 -4.03 28.47 -15.64
CA SER A 270 -2.89 29.16 -16.26
C SER A 270 -1.53 28.62 -15.81
N ASP A 271 -1.46 27.96 -14.65
CA ASP A 271 -0.26 27.30 -14.13
C ASP A 271 -0.11 25.83 -14.58
N GLY A 272 -1.09 25.28 -15.30
CA GLY A 272 -1.06 23.90 -15.81
C GLY A 272 -1.11 22.82 -14.73
N THR A 273 -1.57 23.14 -13.52
CA THR A 273 -1.56 22.22 -12.38
C THR A 273 -2.76 21.28 -12.31
N LEU A 274 -3.79 21.52 -13.12
CA LEU A 274 -5.03 20.75 -13.08
C LEU A 274 -4.88 19.41 -13.80
N VAL A 275 -5.30 18.34 -13.13
CA VAL A 275 -5.33 16.98 -13.70
C VAL A 275 -6.73 16.40 -13.66
N GLU A 276 -7.09 15.63 -14.69
CA GLU A 276 -8.31 14.81 -14.78
C GLU A 276 -8.02 13.43 -14.19
N LEU A 277 -8.85 12.98 -13.23
CA LEU A 277 -8.77 11.67 -12.61
C LEU A 277 -9.75 10.73 -13.31
N THR A 278 -9.26 9.88 -14.22
CA THR A 278 -10.16 9.14 -15.13
C THR A 278 -10.72 7.83 -14.56
N LYS A 279 -10.15 7.32 -13.45
CA LYS A 279 -10.60 6.12 -12.75
C LYS A 279 -11.15 6.36 -11.33
N ALA A 280 -11.28 7.62 -10.92
CA ALA A 280 -11.75 7.95 -9.58
C ALA A 280 -13.18 7.41 -9.34
N SER A 281 -13.33 6.52 -8.35
CA SER A 281 -14.63 5.99 -7.90
C SER A 281 -15.30 6.92 -6.88
N GLU A 282 -16.59 6.71 -6.59
CA GLU A 282 -17.29 7.49 -5.56
C GLU A 282 -16.77 7.13 -4.15
N GLU A 283 -16.38 5.88 -3.91
CA GLU A 283 -15.74 5.43 -2.65
C GLU A 283 -14.40 6.14 -2.46
N PHE A 284 -13.58 6.22 -3.51
CA PHE A 284 -12.33 7.00 -3.50
C PHE A 284 -12.59 8.48 -3.16
N LEU A 285 -13.60 9.10 -3.79
CA LEU A 285 -13.97 10.48 -3.48
C LEU A 285 -14.34 10.64 -2.00
N GLN A 286 -15.12 9.71 -1.46
CA GLN A 286 -15.53 9.73 -0.06
C GLN A 286 -14.32 9.73 0.87
N PHE A 287 -13.34 8.84 0.65
CA PHE A 287 -12.12 8.81 1.46
C PHE A 287 -11.31 10.11 1.36
N MET A 288 -11.31 10.76 0.20
CA MET A 288 -10.60 12.03 -0.05
C MET A 288 -11.27 13.25 0.59
N THR A 289 -12.58 13.21 0.85
CA THR A 289 -13.35 14.39 1.28
C THR A 289 -13.99 14.27 2.66
N GLU A 290 -14.26 13.06 3.14
CA GLU A 290 -14.98 12.81 4.39
C GLU A 290 -14.04 12.28 5.50
N ASP A 291 -14.31 12.69 6.73
CA ASP A 291 -13.69 12.12 7.92
C ASP A 291 -14.55 10.98 8.48
N LEU A 292 -14.28 9.77 8.00
CA LEU A 292 -15.00 8.56 8.39
C LEU A 292 -14.77 8.16 9.86
N LEU A 293 -13.70 8.65 10.48
CA LEU A 293 -13.37 8.37 11.89
C LEU A 293 -13.84 9.50 12.84
N GLY A 294 -14.45 10.56 12.30
CA GLY A 294 -14.94 11.71 13.07
C GLY A 294 -16.16 11.43 13.96
N GLY A 295 -16.72 10.21 13.91
CA GLY A 295 -17.89 9.81 14.69
C GLY A 295 -19.25 10.23 14.11
N GLU A 296 -19.25 10.91 12.96
CA GLU A 296 -20.47 11.30 12.23
C GLU A 296 -21.10 10.13 11.46
N TYR A 297 -20.34 9.04 11.25
CA TYR A 297 -20.72 7.90 10.44
C TYR A 297 -20.74 6.62 11.27
N THR A 298 -21.76 5.79 11.06
CA THR A 298 -21.76 4.39 11.51
C THR A 298 -21.14 3.55 10.41
N LEU A 299 -19.94 3.03 10.66
CA LEU A 299 -19.20 2.22 9.70
C LEU A 299 -19.68 0.77 9.73
N ASN A 300 -19.93 0.21 8.54
CA ASN A 300 -20.19 -1.20 8.33
C ASN A 300 -18.92 -1.89 7.79
N PRO A 301 -18.84 -3.23 7.81
CA PRO A 301 -17.75 -3.95 7.15
C PRO A 301 -17.62 -3.54 5.68
N PHE A 302 -16.39 -3.25 5.26
CA PHE A 302 -16.12 -2.66 3.95
C PHE A 302 -16.37 -3.70 2.85
N SER A 303 -17.12 -3.30 1.84
CA SER A 303 -17.27 -4.01 0.57
C SER A 303 -15.96 -4.03 -0.22
N GLU A 304 -15.88 -4.91 -1.22
CA GLU A 304 -14.71 -4.97 -2.12
C GLU A 304 -14.50 -3.65 -2.88
N GLN A 305 -15.57 -2.93 -3.24
CA GLN A 305 -15.47 -1.62 -3.89
C GLN A 305 -14.88 -0.55 -2.95
N GLU A 306 -15.26 -0.57 -1.67
CA GLU A 306 -14.69 0.34 -0.66
C GLU A 306 -13.22 0.03 -0.39
N LYS A 307 -12.81 -1.24 -0.42
CA LYS A 307 -11.40 -1.64 -0.32
C LYS A 307 -10.59 -1.15 -1.51
N GLU A 308 -11.10 -1.34 -2.73
CA GLU A 308 -10.48 -0.79 -3.96
C GLU A 308 -10.36 0.74 -3.89
N GLY A 309 -11.41 1.41 -3.41
CA GLY A 309 -11.41 2.86 -3.19
C GLY A 309 -10.38 3.30 -2.14
N MET A 310 -10.23 2.54 -1.06
CA MET A 310 -9.25 2.80 0.01
C MET A 310 -7.81 2.57 -0.47
N GLU A 311 -7.57 1.57 -1.31
CA GLU A 311 -6.27 1.33 -1.97
C GLU A 311 -5.90 2.48 -2.91
N MET A 312 -6.86 2.93 -3.73
CA MET A 312 -6.71 4.07 -4.63
C MET A 312 -6.43 5.37 -3.85
N TYR A 313 -7.14 5.59 -2.75
CA TYR A 313 -6.94 6.72 -1.84
C TYR A 313 -5.51 6.75 -1.30
N PHE A 314 -5.03 5.62 -0.78
CA PHE A 314 -3.67 5.53 -0.25
C PHE A 314 -2.61 5.82 -1.29
N ASP A 315 -2.74 5.20 -2.46
CA ASP A 315 -1.79 5.28 -3.55
C ASP A 315 -1.70 6.71 -4.10
N PHE A 316 -2.84 7.32 -4.37
CA PHE A 316 -2.93 8.68 -4.89
C PHE A 316 -2.38 9.71 -3.91
N VAL A 317 -2.84 9.70 -2.65
CA VAL A 317 -2.41 10.67 -1.64
C VAL A 317 -0.91 10.52 -1.35
N THR A 318 -0.41 9.29 -1.21
CA THR A 318 1.03 9.04 -1.02
C THR A 318 1.83 9.62 -2.19
N ARG A 319 1.37 9.44 -3.43
CA ARG A 319 2.05 10.00 -4.60
C ARG A 319 2.03 11.53 -4.63
N CYS A 320 0.93 12.16 -4.23
CA CYS A 320 0.88 13.62 -4.09
C CYS A 320 1.95 14.10 -3.10
N PHE A 321 2.09 13.45 -1.94
CA PHE A 321 3.15 13.77 -0.99
C PHE A 321 4.55 13.52 -1.55
N GLU A 322 4.78 12.43 -2.27
CA GLU A 322 6.08 12.17 -2.91
C GLU A 322 6.53 13.29 -3.87
N VAL A 323 5.58 13.89 -4.60
CA VAL A 323 5.87 14.93 -5.62
C VAL A 323 5.93 16.33 -5.01
N HIS A 324 5.14 16.59 -3.98
CA HIS A 324 4.87 17.95 -3.52
C HIS A 324 5.37 18.28 -2.10
N ILE A 325 5.93 17.32 -1.37
CA ILE A 325 6.61 17.59 -0.09
C ILE A 325 7.73 18.61 -0.29
N GLY A 326 7.76 19.63 0.58
CA GLY A 326 8.72 20.73 0.54
C GLY A 326 8.42 21.80 -0.52
N VAL A 327 7.36 21.61 -1.32
CA VAL A 327 6.90 22.57 -2.34
C VAL A 327 5.55 23.17 -1.93
N THR A 328 4.53 22.33 -1.81
CA THR A 328 3.18 22.73 -1.37
C THR A 328 2.69 21.92 -0.17
N LEU A 329 3.34 20.80 0.16
CA LEU A 329 2.98 19.90 1.25
C LEU A 329 4.13 19.73 2.26
N THR A 330 3.79 19.33 3.46
CA THR A 330 4.71 19.14 4.58
C THR A 330 4.81 17.69 5.02
N VAL A 331 5.91 17.35 5.69
CA VAL A 331 6.10 16.02 6.30
C VAL A 331 5.06 15.77 7.41
N ARG A 332 4.62 16.82 8.12
CA ARG A 332 3.61 16.69 9.19
C ARG A 332 2.25 16.30 8.63
N GLU A 333 1.82 16.93 7.53
CA GLU A 333 0.57 16.56 6.84
C GLU A 333 0.62 15.10 6.39
N TYR A 334 1.75 14.64 5.86
CA TYR A 334 1.93 13.24 5.49
C TYR A 334 1.82 12.29 6.69
N LEU A 335 2.44 12.62 7.82
CA LEU A 335 2.34 11.82 9.05
C LEU A 335 0.91 11.78 9.59
N ASN A 336 0.18 12.89 9.54
CA ASN A 336 -1.22 12.93 9.96
C ASN A 336 -2.08 12.04 9.07
N PHE A 337 -1.91 12.12 7.74
CA PHE A 337 -2.55 11.21 6.79
C PHE A 337 -2.24 9.75 7.10
N LYS A 338 -0.97 9.41 7.39
CA LYS A 338 -0.59 8.03 7.73
C LYS A 338 -1.23 7.53 9.02
N VAL A 339 -1.30 8.37 10.06
CA VAL A 339 -1.97 8.03 11.32
C VAL A 339 -3.44 7.74 11.05
N TYR A 340 -4.13 8.64 10.34
CA TYR A 340 -5.52 8.48 9.96
C TYR A 340 -5.75 7.19 9.15
N TYR A 341 -4.97 7.00 8.09
CA TYR A 341 -5.09 5.82 7.22
C TYR A 341 -4.88 4.51 7.99
N ASN A 342 -3.89 4.44 8.88
CA ASN A 342 -3.65 3.24 9.68
C ASN A 342 -4.79 2.95 10.67
N GLN A 343 -5.40 3.99 11.24
CA GLN A 343 -6.59 3.84 12.09
C GLN A 343 -7.78 3.34 11.27
N LEU A 344 -7.96 3.86 10.05
CA LEU A 344 -9.02 3.44 9.14
C LEU A 344 -8.85 1.95 8.74
N VAL A 345 -7.64 1.53 8.40
CA VAL A 345 -7.32 0.12 8.09
C VAL A 345 -7.58 -0.78 9.31
N SER A 346 -7.21 -0.33 10.52
CA SER A 346 -7.45 -1.09 11.74
C SER A 346 -8.95 -1.25 12.00
N MET A 347 -9.71 -0.16 11.87
CA MET A 347 -11.17 -0.17 11.98
C MET A 347 -11.81 -1.11 10.97
N MET A 348 -11.36 -1.10 9.70
CA MET A 348 -11.83 -2.03 8.68
C MET A 348 -11.63 -3.49 9.12
N PHE A 349 -10.44 -3.84 9.62
CA PHE A 349 -10.18 -5.21 10.11
C PHE A 349 -11.02 -5.57 11.34
N ASP A 350 -11.23 -4.62 12.26
CA ASP A 350 -12.06 -4.84 13.43
C ASP A 350 -13.52 -5.09 13.05
N LEU A 351 -14.06 -4.34 12.09
CA LEU A 351 -15.41 -4.53 11.56
C LEU A 351 -15.56 -5.88 10.84
N GLU A 352 -14.61 -6.28 10.01
CA GLU A 352 -14.62 -7.60 9.36
C GLU A 352 -14.52 -8.74 10.36
N ARG A 353 -13.71 -8.55 11.41
CA ARG A 353 -13.57 -9.53 12.48
C ARG A 353 -14.88 -9.67 13.25
N GLN A 354 -15.48 -8.54 13.65
CA GLN A 354 -16.75 -8.52 14.36
C GLN A 354 -17.85 -9.18 13.52
N GLN A 355 -17.94 -8.85 12.22
CA GLN A 355 -18.91 -9.50 11.32
C GLN A 355 -18.77 -11.02 11.29
N LYS A 356 -17.53 -11.54 11.28
CA LYS A 356 -17.27 -12.99 11.31
C LYS A 356 -17.65 -13.58 12.67
N GLU A 357 -17.26 -12.92 13.76
CA GLU A 357 -17.60 -13.36 15.13
C GLU A 357 -19.11 -13.41 15.33
N ASP A 358 -19.83 -12.36 14.91
CA ASP A 358 -21.29 -12.28 14.94
C ASP A 358 -21.91 -13.38 14.08
N TYR A 359 -21.43 -13.59 12.85
CA TYR A 359 -21.94 -14.67 12.00
C TYR A 359 -21.81 -16.04 12.66
N TYR A 360 -20.64 -16.37 13.24
CA TYR A 360 -20.45 -17.66 13.90
C TYR A 360 -21.26 -17.79 15.18
N LYS A 361 -21.40 -16.71 15.96
CA LYS A 361 -22.27 -16.69 17.14
C LYS A 361 -23.72 -16.95 16.73
N ALA A 362 -24.22 -16.25 15.71
CA ALA A 362 -25.58 -16.42 15.19
C ALA A 362 -25.80 -17.83 14.62
N LEU A 363 -24.81 -18.42 13.93
CA LEU A 363 -24.86 -19.80 13.45
C LEU A 363 -25.04 -20.80 14.59
N ILE A 364 -24.26 -20.67 15.67
CA ILE A 364 -24.37 -21.55 16.85
C ILE A 364 -25.76 -21.44 17.48
N LEU A 365 -26.28 -20.23 17.63
CA LEU A 365 -27.61 -19.99 18.21
C LEU A 365 -28.72 -20.53 17.31
N ALA A 366 -28.64 -20.31 16.00
CA ALA A 366 -29.59 -20.83 15.02
C ALA A 366 -29.61 -22.37 15.01
N ASP A 367 -28.44 -23.02 15.02
CA ASP A 367 -28.35 -24.48 15.08
C ASP A 367 -28.92 -25.01 16.40
N ARG A 368 -28.59 -24.38 17.54
CA ARG A 368 -29.10 -24.78 18.86
C ARG A 368 -30.63 -24.65 18.92
N TYR A 369 -31.18 -23.55 18.44
CA TYR A 369 -32.63 -23.34 18.31
C TYR A 369 -33.29 -24.43 17.45
N GLN A 370 -32.79 -24.68 16.23
CA GLN A 370 -33.37 -25.68 15.34
C GLN A 370 -33.28 -27.10 15.90
N CYS A 371 -32.18 -27.42 16.60
CA CYS A 371 -32.02 -28.68 17.31
C CYS A 371 -33.09 -28.85 18.39
N TYR A 372 -33.34 -27.83 19.23
CA TYR A 372 -34.41 -27.90 20.22
C TYR A 372 -35.79 -28.09 19.58
N MET A 373 -36.12 -27.29 18.57
CA MET A 373 -37.40 -27.43 17.85
C MET A 373 -37.58 -28.85 17.31
N ARG A 374 -36.55 -29.40 16.66
CA ARG A 374 -36.58 -30.75 16.10
C ARG A 374 -36.67 -31.84 17.19
N CYS A 375 -35.91 -31.71 18.27
CA CYS A 375 -35.89 -32.69 19.37
C CYS A 375 -37.22 -32.73 20.14
N TYR A 376 -37.93 -31.60 20.26
CA TYR A 376 -39.27 -31.52 20.84
C TYR A 376 -40.39 -31.80 19.81
N GLY A 377 -40.06 -32.07 18.56
CA GLY A 377 -41.04 -32.37 17.50
C GLY A 377 -41.87 -31.18 17.06
N LEU A 378 -41.36 -29.96 17.24
CA LEU A 378 -41.98 -28.71 16.80
C LEU A 378 -41.58 -28.39 15.36
N GLU A 379 -42.52 -27.82 14.62
CA GLU A 379 -42.27 -27.30 13.26
C GLU A 379 -41.78 -25.85 13.34
N TYR A 380 -40.87 -25.48 12.45
CA TYR A 380 -40.39 -24.12 12.26
C TYR A 380 -40.27 -23.81 10.77
N THR A 381 -40.52 -22.56 10.38
CA THR A 381 -40.66 -22.16 8.96
C THR A 381 -39.36 -21.71 8.31
N ASP A 382 -38.41 -21.22 9.11
CA ASP A 382 -37.20 -20.58 8.60
C ASP A 382 -36.09 -21.59 8.33
N SER A 383 -35.41 -21.40 7.19
CA SER A 383 -34.14 -22.08 6.94
C SER A 383 -33.09 -21.57 7.92
N ARG A 384 -32.02 -22.35 8.12
CA ARG A 384 -30.90 -21.95 8.97
C ARG A 384 -30.32 -20.58 8.59
N ASP A 385 -30.16 -20.32 7.29
CA ASP A 385 -29.61 -19.05 6.82
C ASP A 385 -30.52 -17.86 7.16
N LYS A 386 -31.84 -18.03 7.08
CA LYS A 386 -32.82 -17.01 7.51
C LYS A 386 -32.81 -16.80 9.01
N ALA A 387 -32.68 -17.87 9.79
CA ALA A 387 -32.55 -17.77 11.24
C ALA A 387 -31.29 -16.98 11.64
N ILE A 388 -30.17 -17.20 10.95
CA ILE A 388 -28.94 -16.42 11.16
C ILE A 388 -29.18 -14.94 10.81
N GLU A 389 -29.78 -14.64 9.66
CA GLU A 389 -30.10 -13.26 9.25
C GLU A 389 -30.99 -12.53 10.26
N HIS A 390 -32.04 -13.19 10.73
CA HIS A 390 -32.94 -12.64 11.75
C HIS A 390 -32.20 -12.41 13.08
N ILE A 391 -31.37 -13.37 13.53
CA ILE A 391 -30.54 -13.22 14.73
C ILE A 391 -29.59 -12.02 14.63
N LEU A 392 -28.90 -11.87 13.51
CA LEU A 392 -27.98 -10.76 13.25
C LEU A 392 -28.69 -9.40 13.22
N SER A 393 -29.93 -9.36 12.74
CA SER A 393 -30.76 -8.15 12.63
C SER A 393 -31.67 -7.92 13.84
N GLU A 394 -31.53 -8.72 14.90
CA GLU A 394 -32.37 -8.71 16.11
C GLU A 394 -33.88 -8.86 15.84
N CYS A 395 -34.24 -9.44 14.69
CA CYS A 395 -35.62 -9.73 14.31
C CYS A 395 -36.08 -11.10 14.87
N ASN A 396 -35.97 -11.26 16.19
CA ASN A 396 -35.95 -12.59 16.84
C ASN A 396 -37.24 -13.02 17.56
N GLU A 397 -38.30 -12.21 17.50
CA GLU A 397 -39.52 -12.40 18.28
C GLU A 397 -40.13 -13.82 18.15
N ASN A 398 -40.12 -14.37 16.93
CA ASN A 398 -40.67 -15.70 16.68
C ASN A 398 -39.86 -16.80 17.39
N TYR A 399 -38.53 -16.72 17.36
CA TYR A 399 -37.66 -17.72 18.00
C TYR A 399 -37.78 -17.69 19.52
N ILE A 400 -37.89 -16.48 20.08
CA ILE A 400 -38.11 -16.29 21.51
C ILE A 400 -39.46 -16.88 21.91
N SER A 401 -40.52 -16.60 21.15
CA SER A 401 -41.85 -17.18 21.39
C SER A 401 -41.83 -18.71 21.31
N ASP A 402 -41.12 -19.29 20.34
CA ASP A 402 -41.02 -20.74 20.17
C ASP A 402 -40.30 -21.41 21.35
N ILE A 403 -39.23 -20.79 21.87
CA ILE A 403 -38.55 -21.26 23.09
C ILE A 403 -39.48 -21.15 24.31
N GLU A 404 -40.24 -20.05 24.44
CA GLU A 404 -41.23 -19.88 25.50
C GLU A 404 -42.36 -20.93 25.43
N LEU A 405 -42.76 -21.36 24.24
CA LEU A 405 -43.74 -22.44 24.08
C LEU A 405 -43.25 -23.75 24.71
N ILE A 406 -41.97 -24.09 24.52
CA ILE A 406 -41.36 -25.27 25.14
C ILE A 406 -41.35 -25.10 26.67
N LEU A 407 -40.84 -23.98 27.16
CA LEU A 407 -40.69 -23.69 28.60
C LEU A 407 -42.03 -23.69 29.35
N ASN A 408 -43.10 -23.20 28.72
CA ASN A 408 -44.41 -23.04 29.36
C ASN A 408 -45.32 -24.28 29.26
N ASN A 409 -45.15 -25.11 28.22
CA ASN A 409 -46.09 -26.20 27.91
C ASN A 409 -45.49 -27.60 28.04
N HIS A 410 -44.18 -27.74 28.25
CA HIS A 410 -43.51 -29.03 28.41
C HIS A 410 -42.87 -29.18 29.80
N ILE A 411 -42.77 -30.42 30.29
CA ILE A 411 -42.04 -30.71 31.53
C ILE A 411 -40.56 -30.86 31.16
N VAL A 412 -39.79 -29.81 31.41
CA VAL A 412 -38.33 -29.77 31.19
C VAL A 412 -37.62 -29.95 32.52
N ASP A 413 -36.55 -30.76 32.57
CA ASP A 413 -35.71 -30.85 33.76
C ASP A 413 -34.93 -29.54 33.98
N SER A 414 -34.38 -29.35 35.18
CA SER A 414 -33.72 -28.09 35.53
C SER A 414 -32.56 -27.73 34.60
N GLY A 415 -31.76 -28.71 34.16
CA GLY A 415 -30.60 -28.43 33.29
C GLY A 415 -31.04 -28.00 31.89
N ALA A 416 -32.00 -28.72 31.30
CA ALA A 416 -32.54 -28.33 30.00
C ALA A 416 -33.35 -27.02 30.04
N LYS A 417 -33.94 -26.68 31.19
CA LYS A 417 -34.63 -25.39 31.41
C LYS A 417 -33.63 -24.24 31.42
N ASP A 418 -32.54 -24.38 32.18
CA ASP A 418 -31.45 -23.39 32.24
C ASP A 418 -30.84 -23.18 30.84
N ASP A 419 -30.64 -24.25 30.08
CA ASP A 419 -30.11 -24.17 28.71
C ASP A 419 -31.04 -23.44 27.73
N LEU A 420 -32.36 -23.66 27.82
CA LEU A 420 -33.35 -22.97 26.98
C LEU A 420 -33.50 -21.49 27.37
N GLU A 421 -33.42 -21.17 28.67
CA GLU A 421 -33.41 -19.78 29.16
C GLU A 421 -32.14 -19.05 28.71
N GLN A 422 -30.98 -19.70 28.77
CA GLN A 422 -29.73 -19.15 28.24
C GLN A 422 -29.81 -18.91 26.73
N LEU A 423 -30.33 -19.87 25.96
CA LEU A 423 -30.52 -19.71 24.52
C LEU A 423 -31.43 -18.52 24.19
N LYS A 424 -32.52 -18.37 24.96
CA LYS A 424 -33.44 -17.23 24.83
C LYS A 424 -32.71 -15.91 25.07
N GLU A 425 -31.98 -15.80 26.18
CA GLU A 425 -31.24 -14.59 26.53
C GLU A 425 -30.15 -14.24 25.49
N GLU A 426 -29.41 -15.24 25.00
CA GLU A 426 -28.35 -15.06 24.00
C GLU A 426 -28.88 -14.61 22.63
N ILE A 427 -30.10 -15.03 22.25
CA ILE A 427 -30.79 -14.58 21.02
C ILE A 427 -31.41 -13.19 21.22
N GLU A 428 -32.01 -12.92 22.38
CA GLU A 428 -32.68 -11.64 22.68
C GLU A 428 -31.68 -10.48 22.80
N HIS A 429 -30.51 -10.74 23.38
CA HIS A 429 -29.47 -9.74 23.63
C HIS A 429 -28.22 -9.98 22.79
N PHE A 430 -28.42 -10.30 21.50
CA PHE A 430 -27.36 -10.77 20.63
C PHE A 430 -26.15 -9.81 20.54
N HIS A 431 -26.39 -8.51 20.39
CA HIS A 431 -25.33 -7.49 20.30
C HIS A 431 -24.92 -6.89 21.66
N MET A 432 -25.60 -7.22 22.77
CA MET A 432 -25.14 -6.76 24.08
C MET A 432 -23.92 -7.58 24.52
N LYS A 433 -22.84 -6.88 24.86
CA LYS A 433 -21.70 -7.49 25.53
C LYS A 433 -22.14 -7.97 26.90
N VAL A 434 -22.23 -9.28 27.08
CA VAL A 434 -22.34 -9.88 28.42
C VAL A 434 -21.05 -9.52 29.16
N GLU A 435 -21.15 -8.67 30.18
CA GLU A 435 -20.08 -8.49 31.16
C GLU A 435 -19.94 -9.84 31.90
N ILE A 436 -19.02 -10.68 31.45
CA ILE A 436 -18.65 -11.88 32.17
C ILE A 436 -17.95 -11.41 33.45
N ALA A 437 -18.67 -11.48 34.57
CA ALA A 437 -18.10 -11.27 35.89
C ALA A 437 -16.88 -12.20 36.08
N ASP A 438 -15.76 -11.61 36.48
CA ASP A 438 -14.43 -12.18 36.66
C ASP A 438 -14.41 -13.65 37.13
N ALA A 439 -14.16 -14.57 36.21
CA ALA A 439 -13.60 -15.88 36.50
C ALA A 439 -12.07 -15.81 36.35
N SER A 440 -11.41 -15.30 37.40
CA SER A 440 -9.99 -15.47 37.73
C SER A 440 -9.02 -15.69 36.56
N VAL A 441 -8.63 -14.60 35.89
CA VAL A 441 -7.39 -14.60 35.09
C VAL A 441 -6.24 -14.31 36.04
N ALA A 442 -5.35 -15.30 36.21
CA ALA A 442 -4.05 -15.07 36.83
C ALA A 442 -3.29 -14.02 36.01
N VAL A 443 -3.20 -12.81 36.55
CA VAL A 443 -2.43 -11.70 36.00
C VAL A 443 -0.95 -12.09 36.08
N CYS A 444 -0.33 -12.37 34.93
CA CYS A 444 1.12 -12.31 34.80
C CYS A 444 1.53 -10.83 34.76
N GLU A 445 2.15 -10.37 35.84
CA GLU A 445 2.70 -9.02 35.96
C GLU A 445 3.75 -8.72 34.88
N PRO A 446 3.77 -7.52 34.29
CA PRO A 446 4.85 -7.09 33.42
C PRO A 446 6.09 -6.73 34.25
N VAL A 447 7.20 -7.40 33.94
CA VAL A 447 8.52 -7.17 34.52
C VAL A 447 9.00 -5.75 34.24
N LYS A 448 9.21 -4.96 35.30
CA LYS A 448 9.95 -3.69 35.30
C LYS A 448 11.44 -3.95 35.08
N VAL A 449 12.03 -3.45 33.99
CA VAL A 449 13.46 -3.07 33.99
C VAL A 449 13.68 -1.86 33.06
N LEU A 450 13.95 -0.71 33.67
CA LEU A 450 14.79 0.37 33.13
C LEU A 450 16.24 0.05 33.52
N PRO A 451 17.24 0.47 32.71
CA PRO A 451 18.20 1.41 33.28
C PRO A 451 18.55 2.59 32.36
N GLN A 452 18.85 3.70 33.01
CA GLN A 452 19.39 4.96 32.47
C GLN A 452 20.91 4.90 32.22
N VAL A 453 21.40 6.01 31.62
CA VAL A 453 22.78 6.57 31.56
C VAL A 453 23.73 5.86 30.56
N MET A 454 24.49 6.51 29.67
CA MET A 454 25.21 7.79 29.74
C MET A 454 25.42 8.49 28.38
N GLN A 455 25.49 9.82 28.45
CA GLN A 455 26.05 10.73 27.46
C GLN A 455 27.56 10.49 27.27
N GLN A 456 28.06 10.59 26.04
CA GLN A 456 29.47 10.90 25.74
C GLN A 456 29.56 11.87 24.55
N GLU A 457 30.42 12.88 24.72
CA GLU A 457 30.68 14.02 23.85
C GLU A 457 31.77 13.73 22.78
N ILE A 458 31.54 14.21 21.53
CA ILE A 458 32.42 15.00 20.59
C ILE A 458 33.78 14.38 20.13
N PRO A 459 34.27 14.47 18.84
CA PRO A 459 34.29 15.65 17.91
C PRO A 459 33.91 15.40 16.42
N HIS A 460 33.17 16.31 15.75
CA HIS A 460 33.64 17.46 14.96
C HIS A 460 34.70 17.16 13.87
N GLU A 461 34.23 16.86 12.65
CA GLU A 461 34.84 17.36 11.41
C GLU A 461 33.75 17.88 10.49
N ILE A 462 33.74 19.21 10.30
CA ILE A 462 32.79 19.98 9.51
C ILE A 462 33.38 20.17 8.12
N THR A 463 32.82 19.53 7.09
CA THR A 463 32.99 20.01 5.71
C THR A 463 31.86 20.98 5.38
N GLN A 464 32.23 22.27 5.36
CA GLN A 464 31.41 23.42 5.05
C GLN A 464 30.83 23.33 3.63
N ASN A 465 29.50 23.37 3.51
CA ASN A 465 28.79 23.89 2.34
C ASN A 465 27.62 24.74 2.84
N ASN A 466 27.80 26.07 2.77
CA ASN A 466 26.82 27.07 3.20
C ASN A 466 25.52 26.99 2.37
N TYR A 467 24.47 26.41 2.95
CA TYR A 467 23.09 26.63 2.47
C TYR A 467 22.32 27.40 3.54
N MET A 468 21.89 28.62 3.21
CA MET A 468 21.03 29.44 4.07
C MET A 468 19.56 29.03 3.85
N GLN A 469 18.90 28.55 4.89
CA GLN A 469 17.48 28.17 4.88
C GLN A 469 16.68 29.18 5.72
N ILE A 470 15.42 29.44 5.36
CA ILE A 470 14.50 30.24 6.16
C ILE A 470 13.78 29.31 7.14
N VAL A 471 13.73 29.67 8.42
CA VAL A 471 13.09 28.90 9.49
C VAL A 471 11.85 29.64 9.97
N ILE A 472 10.74 28.93 10.10
CA ILE A 472 9.57 29.37 10.87
C ILE A 472 9.36 28.39 12.02
N GLN A 473 9.38 28.85 13.27
CA GLN A 473 9.02 28.03 14.42
C GLN A 473 7.70 28.50 15.02
N LEU A 474 6.82 27.56 15.33
CA LEU A 474 5.64 27.80 16.16
C LEU A 474 5.90 27.20 17.54
N LEU A 475 5.66 27.99 18.58
CA LEU A 475 5.85 27.57 19.96
C LEU A 475 4.54 27.61 20.73
N ASP A 476 4.44 26.74 21.73
CA ASP A 476 3.33 26.76 22.68
C ASP A 476 3.50 27.88 23.72
N GLY A 477 2.55 27.96 24.66
CA GLY A 477 2.61 28.91 25.78
C GLY A 477 3.79 28.67 26.74
N LYS A 478 4.48 27.53 26.67
CA LYS A 478 5.68 27.20 27.46
C LYS A 478 6.98 27.46 26.72
N ARG A 479 6.92 27.99 25.49
CA ARG A 479 8.06 28.24 24.59
C ARG A 479 8.78 26.96 24.16
N GLU A 480 8.09 25.83 24.15
CA GLU A 480 8.57 24.61 23.49
C GLU A 480 8.20 24.68 22.01
N VAL A 481 9.11 24.24 21.13
CA VAL A 481 8.86 24.23 19.69
C VAL A 481 7.84 23.13 19.40
N VAL A 482 6.67 23.54 18.91
CA VAL A 482 5.56 22.65 18.55
C VAL A 482 5.58 22.33 17.05
N ASP A 483 6.05 23.28 16.24
CA ASP A 483 6.18 23.14 14.79
C ASP A 483 7.42 23.90 14.30
N GLU A 484 8.05 23.39 13.25
CA GLU A 484 9.16 24.04 12.56
C GLU A 484 9.05 23.79 11.06
N ALA A 485 9.09 24.86 10.26
CA ALA A 485 9.11 24.80 8.81
C ALA A 485 10.42 25.38 8.27
N LEU A 486 11.05 24.65 7.36
CA LEU A 486 12.27 25.05 6.67
C LEU A 486 11.97 25.31 5.19
N TYR A 487 12.38 26.48 4.71
CA TYR A 487 12.25 26.87 3.31
C TYR A 487 13.65 27.10 2.72
N ALA A 488 13.83 26.73 1.46
CA ALA A 488 14.99 27.17 0.70
C ALA A 488 15.00 28.71 0.61
N GLY A 489 16.19 29.33 0.55
CA GLY A 489 16.32 30.79 0.45
C GLY A 489 15.55 31.43 -0.71
N ASP A 490 15.39 30.69 -1.81
CA ASP A 490 14.66 31.14 -3.01
C ASP A 490 13.13 31.19 -2.80
N ASN A 491 12.60 30.59 -1.74
CA ASN A 491 11.17 30.46 -1.44
C ASN A 491 10.65 31.48 -0.40
N ILE A 492 11.32 32.63 -0.25
CA ILE A 492 10.99 33.64 0.78
C ILE A 492 9.54 34.13 0.76
N ARG A 493 8.91 34.20 -0.42
CA ARG A 493 7.51 34.64 -0.55
C ARG A 493 6.53 33.65 0.07
N GLN A 494 6.79 32.35 -0.08
CA GLN A 494 5.95 31.31 0.51
C GLN A 494 6.16 31.24 2.02
N ALA A 495 7.41 31.36 2.49
CA ALA A 495 7.71 31.41 3.91
C ALA A 495 6.99 32.58 4.61
N LEU A 496 7.01 33.77 4.02
CA LEU A 496 6.31 34.93 4.58
C LEU A 496 4.78 34.74 4.59
N PHE A 497 4.22 34.15 3.53
CA PHE A 497 2.80 33.84 3.46
C PHE A 497 2.36 32.84 4.55
N ASP A 498 3.15 31.79 4.76
CA ASP A 498 2.86 30.77 5.78
C ASP A 498 3.04 31.33 7.20
N PHE A 499 4.03 32.20 7.42
CA PHE A 499 4.24 32.88 8.69
C PHE A 499 3.02 33.74 9.07
N GLU A 500 2.42 34.45 8.12
CA GLU A 500 1.25 35.31 8.37
C GLU A 500 -0.02 34.50 8.66
N ARG A 501 -0.21 33.37 7.99
CA ARG A 501 -1.45 32.57 8.08
C ARG A 501 -1.48 31.49 9.14
N LYS A 502 -0.32 30.98 9.56
CA LYS A 502 -0.27 29.97 10.62
C LYS A 502 -0.69 30.61 11.94
N ASP A 503 -1.62 29.96 12.65
CA ASP A 503 -2.03 30.35 13.99
C ASP A 503 -1.22 29.58 15.04
N ALA A 504 -0.60 30.32 15.97
CA ALA A 504 0.12 29.76 17.11
C ALA A 504 0.18 30.78 18.25
N CYS A 505 0.46 30.31 19.47
CA CYS A 505 0.72 31.17 20.63
C CYS A 505 1.93 32.08 20.39
N ILE A 506 3.01 31.52 19.86
CA ILE A 506 4.23 32.27 19.52
C ILE A 506 4.73 31.80 18.14
N LYS A 507 5.09 32.73 17.26
CA LYS A 507 5.66 32.47 15.94
C LYS A 507 7.01 33.13 15.82
N ARG A 508 8.04 32.40 15.40
CA ARG A 508 9.37 32.93 15.10
C ARG A 508 9.70 32.75 13.63
N LEU A 509 10.37 33.71 13.06
CA LEU A 509 10.87 33.69 11.69
C LEU A 509 12.35 34.06 11.70
N GLY A 510 13.16 33.22 11.04
CA GLY A 510 14.60 33.23 11.13
C GLY A 510 15.30 32.64 9.92
N PHE A 511 16.62 32.51 10.03
CA PHE A 511 17.46 31.80 9.06
C PHE A 511 18.31 30.76 9.77
N ARG A 512 18.42 29.56 9.18
CA ARG A 512 19.33 28.50 9.61
C ARG A 512 20.59 28.54 8.75
N ASN A 513 21.75 28.65 9.41
CA ASN A 513 23.06 28.58 8.77
C ASN A 513 23.93 27.56 9.52
N ASN A 514 24.35 26.50 8.84
CA ASN A 514 25.19 25.43 9.41
C ASN A 514 24.66 24.86 10.74
N GLY A 515 23.33 24.65 10.82
CA GLY A 515 22.66 24.11 12.01
C GLY A 515 22.40 25.12 13.13
N VAL A 516 22.78 26.39 12.96
CA VAL A 516 22.50 27.46 13.93
C VAL A 516 21.35 28.33 13.43
N ASP A 517 20.33 28.50 14.27
CA ASP A 517 19.16 29.33 13.98
C ASP A 517 19.34 30.76 14.48
N ILE A 518 19.09 31.72 13.58
CA ILE A 518 19.08 33.16 13.88
C ILE A 518 17.68 33.69 13.58
N PHE A 519 16.92 34.00 14.62
CA PHE A 519 15.57 34.56 14.49
C PHE A 519 15.60 36.09 14.40
N TYR A 520 14.89 36.64 13.42
CA TYR A 520 14.79 38.09 13.21
C TYR A 520 13.42 38.65 13.56
N LYS A 521 12.38 37.82 13.66
CA LYS A 521 11.02 38.24 14.02
C LYS A 521 10.37 37.22 14.95
N GLU A 522 9.72 37.69 16.00
CA GLU A 522 8.87 36.91 16.90
C GLU A 522 7.50 37.62 17.02
N GLU A 523 6.41 36.90 16.82
CA GLU A 523 5.04 37.36 17.04
C GLU A 523 4.42 36.53 18.17
N VAL A 524 3.80 37.21 19.14
CA VAL A 524 3.10 36.56 20.26
C VAL A 524 1.62 36.91 20.13
N SER A 525 0.80 35.91 19.87
CA SER A 525 -0.65 36.04 19.86
C SER A 525 -1.14 36.03 21.31
N ARG A 526 -1.84 37.09 21.74
CA ARG A 526 -2.42 37.22 23.08
C ARG A 526 -3.75 36.51 23.20
#